data_AF-V4UE64-F1
#
_entry.id   AF-V4UE64-F1
#
_cell.length_a   1.000
_cell.length_b   1.000
_cell.length_c   1.000
_cell.angle_alpha   90.00
_cell.angle_beta   90.00
_cell.angle_gamma   90.00
#
_symmetry.space_group_name_H-M   'P 1'
#
loop_
_entity.id
_entity.type
_entity.pdbx_description
1 polymer ?
#
loop_
_entity_poly.entity_id
_entity_poly.type
_entity_poly.pdbx_seq_one_letter_code
_entity_poly.pdbx_strand_id
1 'polypeptide(L)'
;ARKKNFITRHLSSSGEPFYRLTHSSRWLVTFSNIFIEGMAFISKFLTREVLTSYKDGFYLLKSLVDGISGLIAETVRSYLHIKGINFDLPHAINIVPIYDRVTHVSGDMFHVIPNLDYIKIRIS
;
A
#
# COMPACT_ATOMS: atom_id res chain seq x y z
N ALA A 1 8.60 -15.66 29.82
CA ALA A 1 9.26 -14.36 30.03
C ALA A 1 9.12 -13.48 28.79
N ARG A 2 8.73 -12.21 28.99
CA ARG A 2 8.74 -11.02 28.08
C ARG A 2 8.16 -11.14 26.66
N LYS A 3 6.89 -10.72 26.51
CA LYS A 3 6.45 -9.95 25.33
C LYS A 3 6.96 -8.51 25.50
N LYS A 4 7.77 -8.01 24.56
CA LYS A 4 8.15 -6.59 24.51
C LYS A 4 7.07 -5.85 23.73
N ASN A 5 6.34 -5.00 24.44
CA ASN A 5 5.41 -4.02 23.87
C ASN A 5 6.23 -2.87 23.29
N PHE A 6 6.09 -2.60 21.99
CA PHE A 6 6.50 -1.32 21.41
C PHE A 6 5.29 -0.40 21.41
N ILE A 7 5.31 0.60 22.30
CA ILE A 7 4.39 1.73 22.32
C ILE A 7 5.15 2.89 21.68
N THR A 8 4.78 3.28 20.46
CA THR A 8 5.26 4.54 19.85
C THR A 8 4.42 5.69 20.42
N ARG A 9 5.09 6.55 21.18
CA ARG A 9 4.52 7.77 21.76
C ARG A 9 4.56 8.88 20.71
N HIS A 10 3.39 9.37 20.32
CA HIS A 10 3.22 10.79 19.98
C HIS A 10 1.98 11.28 20.73
N LEU A 11 2.24 12.09 21.76
CA LEU A 11 1.20 12.70 22.61
C LEU A 11 0.60 13.89 21.86
N SER A 12 -0.73 13.92 21.77
CA SER A 12 -1.49 15.14 21.52
C SER A 12 -1.27 16.13 22.67
N SER A 13 -1.39 17.43 22.39
CA SER A 13 -1.27 18.55 23.34
C SER A 13 -2.25 18.50 24.53
N SER A 14 -3.19 17.55 24.53
CA SER A 14 -4.13 17.28 25.62
C SER A 14 -3.77 16.05 26.49
N GLY A 15 -2.65 15.35 26.24
CA GLY A 15 -2.18 14.25 27.09
C GLY A 15 -2.99 12.94 27.03
N GLU A 16 -4.06 12.86 26.23
CA GLU A 16 -4.84 11.63 26.05
C GLU A 16 -4.29 10.78 24.88
N PRO A 17 -4.12 9.46 25.05
CA PRO A 17 -3.77 8.56 23.94
C PRO A 17 -4.92 8.50 22.93
N PHE A 18 -4.60 8.49 21.63
CA PHE A 18 -5.55 8.55 20.49
C PHE A 18 -6.53 7.36 20.39
N TYR A 19 -6.57 6.46 21.37
CA TYR A 19 -7.41 5.26 21.33
C TYR A 19 -7.82 4.78 22.74
N ARG A 20 -8.45 5.66 23.53
CA ARG A 20 -9.38 5.15 24.55
C ARG A 20 -10.65 4.66 23.85
N LEU A 21 -10.60 3.42 23.37
CA LEU A 21 -11.71 2.82 22.65
C LEU A 21 -12.72 2.22 23.65
N THR A 22 -13.88 2.85 23.80
CA THR A 22 -15.07 2.25 24.43
C THR A 22 -15.62 1.11 23.55
N HIS A 23 -16.47 0.25 24.10
CA HIS A 23 -17.09 -0.87 23.36
C HIS A 23 -17.71 -0.45 22.01
N SER A 24 -18.22 0.78 21.93
CA SER A 24 -18.80 1.40 20.72
C SER A 24 -17.78 1.69 19.62
N SER A 25 -16.53 1.98 19.97
CA SER A 25 -15.48 2.33 19.01
C SER A 25 -14.72 1.12 18.44
N ARG A 26 -14.96 -0.08 18.99
CA ARG A 26 -14.58 -1.35 18.35
C ARG A 26 -15.28 -1.53 16.99
N TRP A 27 -16.52 -1.07 16.87
CA TRP A 27 -17.26 -1.11 15.60
C TRP A 27 -16.63 -0.26 14.51
N LEU A 28 -16.06 0.91 14.86
CA LEU A 28 -15.36 1.76 13.89
C LEU A 28 -14.10 1.08 13.35
N VAL A 29 -13.32 0.43 14.23
CA VAL A 29 -12.13 -0.34 13.82
C VAL A 29 -12.54 -1.53 12.95
N THR A 30 -13.55 -2.28 13.35
CA THR A 30 -14.05 -3.42 12.55
C THR A 30 -14.57 -2.97 11.19
N PHE A 31 -15.35 -1.89 11.13
CA PHE A 31 -15.86 -1.34 9.87
C PHE A 31 -14.72 -0.85 8.97
N SER A 32 -13.73 -0.16 9.55
CA SER A 32 -12.54 0.29 8.81
C SER A 32 -11.76 -0.89 8.23
N ASN A 33 -11.56 -1.96 9.00
CA ASN A 33 -10.89 -3.17 8.49
C ASN A 33 -11.67 -3.83 7.35
N ILE A 34 -12.99 -3.99 7.49
CA ILE A 34 -13.84 -4.55 6.43
C ILE A 34 -13.78 -3.69 5.17
N PHE A 35 -13.78 -2.36 5.31
CA PHE A 35 -13.66 -1.45 4.18
C PHE A 35 -12.29 -1.56 3.49
N ILE A 36 -11.20 -1.60 4.26
CA ILE A 36 -9.84 -1.77 3.73
C ILE A 36 -9.71 -3.11 3.00
N GLU A 37 -10.20 -4.21 3.60
CA GLU A 37 -10.19 -5.54 3.01
C GLU A 37 -11.02 -5.60 1.72
N GLY A 38 -12.23 -5.05 1.73
CA GLY A 38 -13.09 -4.98 0.55
C GLY A 38 -12.43 -4.20 -0.60
N MET A 39 -11.82 -3.06 -0.28
CA MET A 39 -11.11 -2.26 -1.27
C MET A 39 -9.83 -2.93 -1.78
N ALA A 40 -9.14 -3.73 -0.96
CA ALA A 40 -8.00 -4.54 -1.41
C ALA A 40 -8.45 -5.65 -2.37
N PHE A 41 -9.57 -6.31 -2.06
CA PHE A 41 -10.18 -7.33 -2.93
C PHE A 41 -10.58 -6.75 -4.29
N ILE A 42 -11.31 -5.63 -4.31
CA ILE A 42 -11.73 -4.97 -5.56
C ILE A 42 -10.52 -4.52 -6.39
N SER A 43 -9.50 -3.91 -5.75
CA SER A 43 -8.28 -3.48 -6.45
C SER A 43 -7.55 -4.66 -7.11
N LYS A 44 -7.45 -5.79 -6.41
CA LYS A 44 -6.86 -7.02 -6.95
C LYS A 44 -7.65 -7.55 -8.14
N PHE A 45 -8.99 -7.59 -8.02
CA PHE A 45 -9.87 -8.04 -9.10
C PHE A 45 -9.73 -7.15 -10.35
N LEU A 46 -9.92 -5.84 -10.21
CA LEU A 46 -9.82 -4.89 -11.33
C LEU A 46 -8.44 -4.90 -11.97
N THR A 47 -7.38 -5.02 -11.17
CA THR A 47 -6.02 -5.04 -11.74
C THR A 47 -5.77 -6.30 -12.53
N ARG A 48 -6.28 -7.47 -12.10
CA ARG A 48 -6.20 -8.69 -12.90
C ARG A 48 -6.92 -8.53 -14.24
N GLU A 49 -8.14 -7.98 -14.23
CA GLU A 49 -8.90 -7.71 -15.46
C GLU A 49 -8.18 -6.72 -16.39
N VAL A 50 -7.55 -5.68 -15.84
CA VAL A 50 -6.74 -4.73 -16.61
C VAL A 50 -5.50 -5.41 -17.20
N LEU A 51 -4.79 -6.24 -16.42
CA LEU A 51 -3.61 -6.95 -16.90
C LEU A 51 -3.95 -8.00 -17.98
N THR A 52 -5.14 -8.59 -17.96
CA THR A 52 -5.59 -9.57 -18.97
C THR A 52 -6.12 -8.90 -20.24
N SER A 53 -6.84 -7.78 -20.11
CA SER A 53 -7.48 -7.08 -21.23
C SER A 53 -6.60 -6.05 -21.93
N TYR A 54 -5.63 -5.45 -21.22
CA TYR A 54 -4.81 -4.34 -21.73
C TYR A 54 -3.32 -4.71 -21.87
N LYS A 55 -3.04 -5.89 -22.42
CA LYS A 55 -1.68 -6.46 -22.51
C LYS A 55 -0.67 -5.54 -23.20
N ASP A 56 -1.07 -4.95 -24.33
CA ASP A 56 -0.18 -4.13 -25.15
C ASP A 56 0.21 -2.82 -24.44
N GLY A 57 -0.66 -2.30 -23.58
CA GLY A 57 -0.40 -1.09 -22.81
C GLY A 57 0.69 -1.26 -21.76
N PHE A 58 0.80 -2.44 -21.14
CA PHE A 58 1.89 -2.75 -20.19
C PHE A 58 3.17 -3.17 -20.91
N TYR A 59 3.08 -3.66 -22.14
CA TYR A 59 4.25 -4.08 -22.91
C TYR A 59 5.21 -2.92 -23.21
N LEU A 60 4.69 -1.70 -23.36
CA LEU A 60 5.51 -0.50 -23.63
C LEU A 60 6.05 0.18 -22.36
N LEU A 61 5.56 -0.17 -21.17
CA LEU A 61 6.01 0.42 -19.92
C LEU A 61 7.40 -0.06 -19.53
N LYS A 62 8.27 0.85 -19.08
CA LYS A 62 9.57 0.48 -18.49
C LYS A 62 9.53 0.48 -16.96
N SER A 63 8.62 1.25 -16.39
CA SER A 63 8.50 1.43 -14.93
C SER A 63 7.05 1.65 -14.48
N LEU A 64 6.75 1.24 -13.23
CA LEU A 64 5.43 1.36 -12.63
C LEU A 64 5.50 1.63 -11.13
N VAL A 65 4.71 2.60 -10.63
CA VAL A 65 4.43 2.81 -9.20
C VAL A 65 3.02 2.36 -8.80
N ASP A 66 2.94 1.56 -7.73
CA ASP A 66 1.70 1.23 -7.00
C ASP A 66 1.96 1.36 -5.49
N GLY A 67 0.94 1.68 -4.69
CA GLY A 67 1.01 1.63 -3.23
C GLY A 67 0.70 0.25 -2.65
N ILE A 68 0.22 -0.69 -3.47
CA ILE A 68 -0.15 -2.04 -3.02
C ILE A 68 0.98 -3.03 -3.33
N SER A 69 1.79 -3.34 -2.32
CA SER A 69 3.03 -4.10 -2.48
C SER A 69 2.85 -5.49 -3.10
N GLY A 70 1.81 -6.22 -2.70
CA GLY A 70 1.52 -7.55 -3.26
C GLY A 70 1.12 -7.51 -4.74
N LEU A 71 0.55 -6.39 -5.19
CA LEU A 71 0.03 -6.25 -6.54
C LEU A 71 1.09 -5.82 -7.54
N ILE A 72 1.96 -4.89 -7.15
CA ILE A 72 3.14 -4.55 -7.95
C ILE A 72 4.04 -5.76 -8.13
N ALA A 73 4.17 -6.61 -7.11
CA ALA A 73 4.90 -7.87 -7.19
C ALA A 73 4.28 -8.85 -8.20
N GLU A 74 2.95 -9.03 -8.21
CA GLU A 74 2.25 -9.88 -9.20
C GLU A 74 2.44 -9.34 -10.63
N THR A 75 2.45 -8.01 -10.77
CA THR A 75 2.63 -7.31 -12.06
C THR A 75 4.03 -7.50 -12.63
N VAL A 76 5.09 -7.21 -11.87
CA VAL A 76 6.48 -7.37 -12.36
C VAL A 76 6.87 -8.83 -12.61
N ARG A 77 6.21 -9.78 -11.93
CA ARG A 77 6.38 -11.21 -12.21
C ARG A 77 5.77 -11.61 -13.56
N SER A 78 4.72 -10.91 -13.98
CA SER A 78 4.04 -11.15 -15.26
C SER A 78 4.71 -10.41 -16.42
N TYR A 79 5.39 -9.29 -16.15
CA TYR A 79 6.05 -8.44 -17.14
C TYR A 79 7.51 -8.17 -16.75
N LEU A 80 8.39 -9.08 -17.15
CA LEU A 80 9.81 -9.09 -16.75
C LEU A 80 10.66 -7.94 -17.31
N HIS A 81 10.11 -7.05 -18.13
CA HIS A 81 10.80 -5.84 -18.58
C HIS A 81 10.45 -4.61 -17.72
N ILE A 82 9.38 -4.67 -16.92
CA ILE A 82 8.92 -3.58 -16.08
C ILE A 82 9.70 -3.56 -14.76
N LYS A 83 10.16 -2.36 -14.36
CA LYS A 83 10.67 -2.07 -13.02
C LYS A 83 9.52 -1.63 -12.11
N GLY A 84 9.26 -2.39 -11.04
CA GLY A 84 8.22 -2.06 -10.08
C GLY A 84 8.75 -1.25 -8.91
N ILE A 85 8.02 -0.21 -8.54
CA ILE A 85 8.28 0.58 -7.34
C ILE A 85 7.02 0.56 -6.48
N ASN A 86 7.17 0.16 -5.23
CA ASN A 86 6.12 0.28 -4.24
C ASN A 86 6.33 1.59 -3.46
N PHE A 87 5.46 2.58 -3.65
CA PHE A 87 5.57 3.87 -3.00
C PHE A 87 4.44 4.09 -2.00
N ASP A 88 4.79 4.30 -0.73
CA ASP A 88 3.82 4.52 0.35
C ASP A 88 4.48 5.32 1.49
N LEU A 89 3.68 5.71 2.49
CA LEU A 89 4.16 6.39 3.69
C LEU A 89 5.21 5.55 4.42
N PRO A 90 6.18 6.17 5.11
CA PRO A 90 7.29 5.46 5.76
C PRO A 90 6.87 4.31 6.70
N HIS A 91 5.76 4.50 7.42
CA HIS A 91 5.27 3.48 8.36
C HIS A 91 4.72 2.23 7.65
N ALA A 92 4.17 2.37 6.44
CA ALA A 92 3.70 1.26 5.62
C ALA A 92 4.89 0.50 5.00
N ILE A 93 5.87 1.21 4.44
CA ILE A 93 7.07 0.61 3.83
C ILE A 93 7.88 -0.23 4.83
N ASN A 94 8.03 0.23 6.08
CA ASN A 94 8.87 -0.45 7.08
C ASN A 94 8.41 -1.86 7.47
N ILE A 95 7.14 -2.20 7.21
CA ILE A 95 6.55 -3.51 7.58
C ILE A 95 6.32 -4.42 6.37
N VAL A 96 6.64 -3.95 5.16
CA VAL A 96 6.35 -4.66 3.92
C VAL A 96 7.39 -5.76 3.68
N PRO A 97 6.98 -6.98 3.27
CA PRO A 97 7.89 -8.04 2.87
C PRO A 97 8.73 -7.62 1.66
N ILE A 98 9.95 -8.16 1.55
CA ILE A 98 10.77 -7.98 0.36
C ILE A 98 10.13 -8.77 -0.79
N TYR A 99 9.84 -8.08 -1.89
CA TYR A 99 9.41 -8.70 -3.13
C TYR A 99 10.51 -8.61 -4.18
N ASP A 100 10.79 -9.72 -4.85
CA ASP A 100 11.76 -9.73 -5.94
C ASP A 100 11.33 -8.75 -7.04
N ARG A 101 12.30 -7.99 -7.56
CA ARG A 101 12.13 -6.97 -8.61
C ARG A 101 11.20 -5.80 -8.26
N VAL A 102 10.88 -5.61 -6.98
CA VAL A 102 10.16 -4.44 -6.46
C VAL A 102 11.11 -3.60 -5.62
N THR A 103 11.18 -2.30 -5.90
CA THR A 103 11.89 -1.32 -5.06
C THR A 103 10.89 -0.63 -4.15
N HIS A 104 11.08 -0.73 -2.83
CA HIS A 104 10.23 -0.05 -1.86
C HIS A 104 10.77 1.35 -1.59
N VAL A 105 9.94 2.38 -1.80
CA VAL A 105 10.30 3.78 -1.61
C VAL A 105 9.32 4.41 -0.65
N SER A 106 9.82 4.97 0.44
CA SER A 106 8.98 5.73 1.39
C SER A 106 8.86 7.19 0.97
N GLY A 107 7.66 7.75 1.04
CA GLY A 107 7.44 9.17 0.81
C GLY A 107 5.96 9.55 0.92
N ASP A 108 5.65 10.81 0.65
CA ASP A 108 4.28 11.31 0.61
C ASP A 108 3.94 11.74 -0.82
N MET A 109 2.95 11.07 -1.43
CA MET A 109 2.54 11.30 -2.81
C MET A 109 1.87 12.67 -3.00
N PHE A 110 1.40 13.30 -1.92
CA PHE A 110 0.88 14.67 -1.96
C PHE A 110 1.98 15.73 -2.04
N HIS A 111 3.24 15.36 -1.76
CA HIS A 111 4.38 16.26 -1.83
C HIS A 111 5.24 16.00 -3.07
N VAL A 112 5.66 14.74 -3.28
CA VAL A 112 6.53 14.37 -4.39
C VAL A 112 6.16 12.97 -4.88
N ILE A 113 6.03 12.83 -6.20
CA ILE A 113 5.86 11.54 -6.87
C ILE A 113 7.15 11.21 -7.63
N PRO A 114 7.67 9.97 -7.58
CA PRO A 114 8.83 9.57 -8.38
C PRO A 114 8.56 9.72 -9.89
N ASN A 115 9.58 10.13 -10.66
CA ASN A 115 9.48 10.32 -12.11
C ASN A 115 9.44 8.99 -12.87
N LEU A 116 8.31 8.65 -13.51
CA LEU A 116 8.02 7.31 -14.04
C LEU A 116 7.03 7.32 -15.22
N ASP A 117 6.98 6.21 -15.97
CA ASP A 117 6.12 6.07 -17.16
C ASP A 117 4.63 5.94 -16.82
N TYR A 118 4.31 5.34 -15.66
CA TYR A 118 2.93 5.13 -15.22
C TYR A 118 2.81 5.14 -13.68
N ILE A 119 1.78 5.82 -13.19
CA ILE A 119 1.47 5.97 -11.76
C ILE A 119 0.06 5.44 -11.51
N LYS A 120 -0.07 4.52 -10.56
CA LYS A 120 -1.36 4.08 -10.04
C LYS A 120 -1.56 4.64 -8.63
N ILE A 121 -2.53 5.56 -8.50
CA ILE A 121 -2.92 6.16 -7.22
C ILE A 121 -4.15 5.44 -6.69
N ARG A 122 -4.11 5.06 -5.42
CA ARG A 122 -5.30 4.62 -4.68
C ARG A 122 -5.87 5.82 -3.92
N ILE A 123 -7.10 6.19 -4.23
CA ILE A 123 -7.87 7.13 -3.41
C ILE A 123 -8.59 6.29 -2.35
N SER A 124 -8.31 6.55 -1.07
CA SER A 124 -9.02 5.95 0.08
C SER A 124 -10.00 6.94 0.68
#